data_AF-A0A7C7K2E9-F1
#
_entry.id   AF-A0A7C7K2E9-F1
#
_cell.length_a   1.000
_cell.length_b   1.000
_cell.length_c   1.000
_cell.angle_alpha   90.00
_cell.angle_beta   90.00
_cell.angle_gamma   90.00
#
_symmetry.space_group_name_H-M   'P 1'
#
loop_
_entity.id
_entity.type
_entity.pdbx_description
1 polymer ?
#
loop_
_entity_poly.entity_id
_entity_poly.type
_entity_poly.pdbx_seq_one_letter_code
_entity_poly.pdbx_strand_id
1 'polypeptide(L)'
;MKYTAIIAPLIVITVILLNQTFAEDGQLHSEANFTKPAEKLAESCYQNWLTLNWTLTNSEVLASNNKSFNDGIKKVCQARAELFFEGYEIKPFISADAQHEVFPLVFRPSVDEIKSQIRINLPKLRLI
;
A
#
# COMPACT_ATOMS: atom_id res chain seq x y z
N MET A 1 5.78 -79.19 6.92
CA MET A 1 4.92 -78.26 7.67
C MET A 1 5.41 -78.19 9.10
N LYS A 2 6.07 -77.09 9.47
CA LYS A 2 6.54 -76.77 10.82
C LYS A 2 6.41 -75.27 10.99
N TYR A 3 5.65 -74.85 11.99
CA TYR A 3 5.49 -73.47 12.40
C TYR A 3 6.73 -73.02 13.16
N THR A 4 7.27 -71.86 12.82
CA THR A 4 8.26 -71.16 13.64
C THR A 4 7.71 -69.78 13.95
N ALA A 5 7.32 -69.60 15.21
CA ALA A 5 7.07 -68.31 15.84
C ALA A 5 8.30 -67.95 16.66
N ILE A 6 9.00 -66.86 16.32
CA ILE A 6 10.10 -66.31 17.13
C ILE A 6 10.09 -64.77 17.02
N ILE A 7 9.66 -64.15 18.11
CA ILE A 7 10.19 -62.93 18.75
C ILE A 7 9.90 -61.57 18.08
N ALA A 8 8.99 -60.81 18.72
CA ALA A 8 9.00 -59.34 18.76
C ALA A 8 10.14 -58.85 19.69
N PRO A 9 10.70 -57.63 19.52
CA PRO A 9 10.05 -56.49 20.18
C PRO A 9 10.21 -55.13 19.48
N LEU A 10 9.23 -54.26 19.76
CA LEU A 10 9.33 -52.81 20.02
C LEU A 10 10.45 -52.04 19.31
N ILE A 11 10.09 -51.10 18.43
CA ILE A 11 10.77 -49.79 18.34
C ILE A 11 9.83 -48.74 17.70
N VAL A 12 9.46 -47.80 18.56
CA VAL A 12 9.41 -46.36 18.33
C VAL A 12 8.29 -45.81 17.44
N ILE A 13 7.26 -45.33 18.16
CA ILE A 13 6.41 -44.21 17.80
C ILE A 13 7.31 -43.03 17.41
N THR A 14 7.43 -42.74 16.11
CA THR A 14 7.93 -41.44 15.65
C THR A 14 6.75 -40.48 15.55
N VAL A 15 6.77 -39.54 16.49
CA VAL A 15 5.89 -38.38 16.58
C VAL A 15 5.97 -37.61 15.27
N ILE A 16 4.82 -37.38 14.62
CA ILE A 16 4.68 -36.40 13.54
C ILE A 16 4.79 -35.01 14.20
N LEU A 17 6.02 -34.59 14.45
CA LEU A 17 6.37 -33.24 14.84
C LEU A 17 6.46 -32.40 13.56
N LEU A 18 5.63 -31.35 13.52
CA LEU A 18 5.80 -30.11 12.78
C LEU A 18 6.25 -30.24 11.31
N ASN A 19 5.28 -30.38 10.40
CA ASN A 19 5.42 -29.79 9.06
C ASN A 19 4.96 -28.33 9.12
N GLN A 20 5.65 -27.52 9.94
CA GLN A 20 5.64 -26.07 9.81
C GLN A 20 6.66 -25.71 8.74
N THR A 21 6.25 -25.80 7.47
CA THR A 21 6.88 -25.00 6.43
C THR A 21 6.14 -23.68 6.42
N PHE A 22 6.69 -22.69 7.11
CA PHE A 22 6.33 -21.29 6.96
C PHE A 22 6.33 -20.94 5.47
N ALA A 23 5.15 -20.81 4.87
CA ALA A 23 4.98 -20.01 3.67
C ALA A 23 4.95 -18.54 4.11
N GLU A 24 6.09 -18.08 4.60
CA GLU A 24 6.41 -16.68 4.77
C GLU A 24 7.09 -16.25 3.48
N ASP A 25 6.29 -16.07 2.42
CA ASP A 25 6.77 -15.34 1.25
C ASP A 25 5.60 -14.64 0.57
N GLY A 26 5.67 -13.31 0.60
CA GLY A 26 4.56 -12.42 0.29
C GLY A 26 4.53 -11.14 1.12
N GLN A 27 5.45 -10.93 2.06
CA GLN A 27 5.88 -9.55 2.37
C GLN A 27 6.79 -9.09 1.23
N LEU A 28 6.20 -8.77 0.08
CA LEU A 28 6.73 -7.67 -0.73
C LEU A 28 6.09 -6.38 -0.21
N HIS A 29 6.22 -6.12 1.10
CA HIS A 29 6.41 -4.75 1.52
C HIS A 29 7.77 -4.37 0.97
N SER A 30 7.80 -3.88 -0.26
CA SER A 30 8.77 -2.86 -0.60
C SER A 30 8.48 -1.70 0.35
N GLU A 31 8.97 -1.80 1.59
CA GLU A 31 9.50 -0.66 2.31
C GLU A 31 10.65 -0.13 1.45
N ALA A 32 10.28 0.48 0.32
CA ALA A 32 11.06 1.58 -0.20
C ALA A 32 11.21 2.48 1.01
N ASN A 33 12.47 2.62 1.47
CA ASN A 33 12.88 3.52 2.53
C ASN A 33 12.53 4.94 2.09
N PHE A 34 11.25 5.29 2.12
CA PHE A 34 10.76 6.61 1.83
C PHE A 34 11.15 7.44 3.04
N THR A 35 12.34 7.99 2.87
CA THR A 35 13.06 8.82 3.81
C THR A 35 12.15 9.89 4.42
N LYS A 36 12.50 10.39 5.62
CA LYS A 36 11.87 11.55 6.27
C LYS A 36 11.46 12.70 5.30
N PRO A 37 12.22 13.02 4.23
CA PRO A 37 11.77 13.90 3.14
C PRO A 37 10.42 13.58 2.50
N ALA A 38 10.13 12.32 2.15
CA ALA A 38 8.89 11.92 1.49
C ALA A 38 7.69 12.11 2.43
N GLU A 39 7.83 11.72 3.70
CA GLU A 39 6.81 11.95 4.73
C GLU A 39 6.51 13.44 4.92
N LYS A 40 7.55 14.29 4.99
CA LYS A 40 7.37 15.75 5.10
C LYS A 40 6.67 16.35 3.88
N LEU A 41 7.01 15.86 2.68
CA LEU A 41 6.37 16.32 1.44
C LEU A 41 4.92 15.86 1.37
N ALA A 42 4.62 14.64 1.79
CA ALA A 42 3.26 14.11 1.89
C ALA A 42 2.41 14.93 2.88
N GLU A 43 2.95 15.24 4.04
CA GLU A 43 2.27 16.10 5.02
C GLU A 43 2.04 17.51 4.46
N SER A 44 3.04 18.09 3.80
CA SER A 44 2.89 19.41 3.15
C SER A 44 1.81 19.39 2.05
N CYS A 45 1.74 18.31 1.27
CA CYS A 45 0.68 18.09 0.29
C CYS A 45 -0.69 18.04 0.96
N TYR A 46 -0.82 17.30 2.07
CA TYR A 46 -2.08 17.18 2.79
C TYR A 46 -2.53 18.52 3.39
N GLN A 47 -1.61 19.28 3.99
CA GLN A 47 -1.89 20.63 4.51
C GLN A 47 -2.30 21.59 3.38
N ASN A 48 -1.66 21.51 2.22
CA ASN A 48 -2.07 22.29 1.05
C ASN A 48 -3.47 21.90 0.57
N TRP A 49 -3.79 20.61 0.50
CA TRP A 49 -5.12 20.14 0.10
C TRP A 49 -6.23 20.66 1.01
N LEU A 50 -5.99 20.76 2.33
CA LEU A 50 -6.98 21.33 3.26
C LEU A 50 -7.38 22.76 2.88
N THR A 51 -6.50 23.53 2.24
CA THR A 51 -6.79 24.90 1.79
C THR A 51 -7.70 24.97 0.56
N LEU A 52 -7.88 23.85 -0.16
CA LEU A 52 -8.66 23.79 -1.39
C LEU A 52 -10.18 23.74 -1.15
N ASN A 53 -10.62 23.51 0.10
CA ASN A 53 -12.03 23.51 0.51
C ASN A 53 -12.94 22.67 -0.40
N TRP A 54 -12.47 21.51 -0.85
CA TRP A 54 -13.26 20.61 -1.68
C TRP A 54 -14.53 20.16 -0.95
N THR A 55 -15.64 20.09 -1.66
CA THR A 55 -16.91 19.55 -1.18
C THR A 55 -17.13 18.15 -1.76
N LEU A 56 -17.82 17.28 -1.01
CA LEU A 56 -18.28 16.02 -1.57
C LEU A 56 -19.49 16.30 -2.48
N THR A 57 -19.51 15.71 -3.66
CA THR A 57 -20.55 15.91 -4.68
C THR A 57 -21.94 15.80 -4.07
N ASN A 58 -22.79 16.79 -4.36
CA ASN A 58 -24.18 16.90 -3.87
C ASN A 58 -24.32 17.15 -2.35
N SER A 59 -23.25 17.58 -1.68
CA SER A 59 -23.31 18.04 -0.29
C SER A 59 -22.63 19.39 -0.13
N GLU A 60 -23.11 20.19 0.81
CA GLU A 60 -22.39 21.38 1.30
C GLU A 60 -21.30 21.01 2.32
N VAL A 61 -21.00 19.71 2.46
CA VAL A 61 -20.04 19.20 3.43
C VAL A 61 -18.65 19.22 2.82
N LEU A 62 -17.71 19.88 3.52
CA LEU A 62 -16.30 19.83 3.19
C LEU A 62 -15.79 18.39 3.24
N ALA A 63 -15.07 17.98 2.19
CA ALA A 63 -14.48 16.65 2.09
C ALA A 63 -13.48 16.37 3.23
N SER A 64 -12.85 17.41 3.78
CA SER A 64 -11.98 17.32 4.96
C SER A 64 -12.69 16.85 6.23
N ASN A 65 -14.01 17.07 6.34
CA ASN A 65 -14.83 16.63 7.47
C ASN A 65 -15.21 15.14 7.39
N ASN A 66 -15.06 14.52 6.22
CA ASN A 66 -15.29 13.08 6.07
C ASN A 66 -14.00 12.32 6.40
N LYS A 67 -14.00 11.58 7.52
CA LYS A 67 -12.81 10.84 7.98
C LYS A 67 -12.23 9.91 6.91
N SER A 68 -13.06 9.11 6.26
CA SER A 68 -12.62 8.14 5.27
C SER A 68 -12.00 8.82 4.04
N PHE A 69 -12.58 9.93 3.60
CA PHE A 69 -12.04 10.74 2.52
C PHE A 69 -10.71 11.38 2.91
N ASN A 70 -10.64 11.94 4.11
CA ASN A 70 -9.44 12.55 4.68
C ASN A 70 -8.26 11.55 4.75
N ASP A 71 -8.52 10.35 5.30
CA ASP A 71 -7.55 9.26 5.35
C ASP A 71 -7.13 8.83 3.93
N GLY A 72 -8.07 8.81 2.99
CA GLY A 72 -7.81 8.61 1.56
C GLY A 72 -6.84 9.63 0.97
N ILE A 73 -7.06 10.92 1.23
CA ILE A 73 -6.19 11.99 0.72
C ILE A 73 -4.78 11.88 1.27
N LYS A 74 -4.62 11.55 2.56
CA LYS A 74 -3.29 11.31 3.15
C LYS A 74 -2.53 10.24 2.37
N LYS A 75 -3.18 9.13 2.03
CA LYS A 75 -2.60 8.07 1.19
C LYS A 75 -2.27 8.55 -0.22
N VAL A 76 -3.12 9.38 -0.83
CA VAL A 76 -2.85 9.99 -2.15
C VAL A 76 -1.62 10.91 -2.10
N CYS A 77 -1.52 11.77 -1.09
CA CYS A 77 -0.36 12.65 -0.91
C CYS A 77 0.92 11.86 -0.64
N GLN A 78 0.85 10.79 0.15
CA GLN A 78 1.97 9.87 0.33
C GLN A 78 2.38 9.24 -1.00
N ALA A 79 1.45 8.64 -1.74
CA ALA A 79 1.74 8.03 -3.04
C ALA A 79 2.39 9.01 -4.03
N ARG A 80 1.88 10.25 -4.12
CA ARG A 80 2.44 11.28 -5.00
C ARG A 80 3.86 11.71 -4.57
N ALA A 81 4.10 11.87 -3.27
CA ALA A 81 5.42 12.21 -2.74
C ALA A 81 6.43 11.09 -3.00
N GLU A 82 6.04 9.84 -2.75
CA GLU A 82 6.85 8.66 -3.02
C GLU A 82 7.23 8.58 -4.51
N LEU A 83 6.26 8.69 -5.42
CA LEU A 83 6.51 8.69 -6.87
C LEU A 83 7.42 9.83 -7.33
N PHE A 84 7.28 11.02 -6.73
CA PHE A 84 8.16 12.15 -7.01
C PHE A 84 9.61 11.84 -6.64
N PHE A 85 9.85 11.24 -5.46
CA PHE A 85 11.19 10.83 -5.04
C PHE A 85 11.72 9.59 -5.77
N GLU A 86 10.86 8.73 -6.30
CA GLU A 86 11.21 7.66 -7.23
C GLU A 86 11.67 8.20 -8.61
N GLY A 87 11.50 9.50 -8.89
CA GLY A 87 11.94 10.15 -10.13
C GLY A 87 10.89 10.20 -11.24
N TYR A 88 9.62 9.91 -10.94
CA TYR A 88 8.54 10.10 -11.90
C TYR A 88 8.27 11.59 -12.12
N GLU A 89 7.92 11.97 -13.36
CA GLU A 89 7.53 13.34 -13.71
C GLU A 89 6.08 13.61 -13.26
N ILE A 90 5.90 13.81 -11.96
CA ILE A 90 4.61 14.10 -11.32
C ILE A 90 4.71 15.32 -10.41
N LYS A 91 3.62 16.10 -10.33
CA LYS A 91 3.49 17.15 -9.32
C LYS A 91 3.16 16.52 -7.95
N PRO A 92 3.96 16.75 -6.90
CA PRO A 92 3.73 16.13 -5.60
C PRO A 92 2.49 16.68 -4.88
N PHE A 93 2.03 17.87 -5.23
CA PHE A 93 0.84 18.50 -4.65
C PHE A 93 -0.41 18.21 -5.49
N ILE A 94 -1.56 18.15 -4.82
CA ILE A 94 -2.88 18.08 -5.46
C ILE A 94 -3.25 19.49 -5.93
N SER A 95 -3.56 19.66 -7.22
CA SER A 95 -4.04 20.95 -7.73
C SER A 95 -5.52 21.13 -7.45
N ALA A 96 -5.98 22.39 -7.44
CA ALA A 96 -7.36 22.74 -7.13
C ALA A 96 -8.40 22.06 -8.05
N ASP A 97 -8.03 21.85 -9.32
CA ASP A 97 -8.84 21.27 -10.39
C ASP A 97 -8.73 19.74 -10.52
N ALA A 98 -7.88 19.09 -9.73
CA ALA A 98 -7.62 17.65 -9.80
C ALA A 98 -8.69 16.77 -9.12
N GLN A 99 -9.87 17.29 -8.76
CA GLN A 99 -10.93 16.51 -8.09
C GLN A 99 -11.28 15.24 -8.87
N HIS A 100 -11.46 15.36 -10.18
CA HIS A 100 -11.81 14.24 -11.06
C HIS A 100 -10.74 13.15 -11.09
N GLU A 101 -9.46 13.50 -10.93
CA GLU A 101 -8.35 12.54 -10.87
C GLU A 101 -8.21 11.90 -9.49
N VAL A 102 -8.46 12.66 -8.42
CA VAL A 102 -8.19 12.25 -7.03
C VAL A 102 -9.35 11.47 -6.41
N PHE A 103 -10.60 11.82 -6.72
CA PHE A 103 -11.79 11.17 -6.15
C PHE A 103 -11.83 9.65 -6.37
N PRO A 104 -11.41 9.10 -7.54
CA PRO A 104 -11.34 7.66 -7.74
C PRO A 104 -10.23 6.95 -6.92
N LEU A 105 -9.29 7.70 -6.36
CA LEU A 105 -8.11 7.17 -5.65
C LEU A 105 -8.30 7.12 -4.14
N VAL A 106 -9.06 8.05 -3.55
CA VAL A 106 -9.19 8.19 -2.09
C VAL A 106 -9.75 6.94 -1.39
N PHE A 107 -10.58 6.15 -2.07
CA PHE A 107 -11.16 4.94 -1.49
C PHE A 107 -10.36 3.66 -1.77
N ARG A 108 -9.20 3.78 -2.41
CA ARG A 108 -8.31 2.63 -2.61
C ARG A 108 -7.74 2.16 -1.27
N PRO A 109 -7.53 0.85 -1.07
CA PRO A 109 -7.12 0.29 0.21
C PRO A 109 -5.71 0.76 0.63
N SER A 110 -4.74 0.81 -0.29
CA SER A 110 -3.33 1.05 0.03
C SER A 110 -2.66 2.14 -0.81
N VAL A 111 -1.51 2.62 -0.33
CA VAL A 111 -0.64 3.57 -1.05
C VAL A 111 -0.10 2.94 -2.33
N ASP A 112 0.29 1.66 -2.30
CA ASP A 112 0.83 0.96 -3.48
C ASP A 112 -0.20 0.80 -4.60
N GLU A 113 -1.47 0.54 -4.26
CA GLU A 113 -2.54 0.53 -5.26
C GLU A 113 -2.76 1.90 -5.88
N ILE A 114 -2.71 2.97 -5.07
CA ILE A 114 -2.80 4.34 -5.57
C ILE A 114 -1.62 4.64 -6.50
N LYS A 115 -0.39 4.29 -6.11
CA LYS A 115 0.80 4.46 -6.98
C LYS A 115 0.64 3.72 -8.30
N SER A 116 0.16 2.48 -8.26
CA SER A 116 -0.10 1.68 -9.47
C SER A 116 -1.08 2.40 -10.41
N GLN A 117 -2.19 2.92 -9.88
CA GLN A 117 -3.18 3.66 -10.69
C GLN A 117 -2.62 4.96 -11.26
N ILE A 118 -1.87 5.73 -10.46
CA ILE A 118 -1.24 6.98 -10.92
C ILE A 118 -0.27 6.70 -12.07
N ARG A 119 0.58 5.66 -11.93
CA ARG A 119 1.60 5.29 -12.94
C ARG A 119 1.02 4.96 -14.31
N ILE A 120 -0.22 4.47 -14.40
CA ILE A 120 -0.87 4.17 -15.70
C ILE A 120 -0.88 5.39 -16.62
N ASN A 121 -1.00 6.59 -16.04
CA ASN A 121 -1.14 7.84 -16.78
C ASN A 121 0.15 8.69 -16.77
N LEU A 122 1.25 8.20 -16.17
CA LEU A 122 2.50 8.94 -16.10
C LEU A 122 3.46 8.53 -17.24
N PRO A 123 4.25 9.48 -17.78
CA PRO A 123 5.36 9.13 -18.64
C PRO A 123 6.34 8.21 -17.87
N LYS A 124 6.85 7.19 -18.56
CA LYS A 124 7.79 6.23 -17.97
C LYS A 124 9.04 6.96 -17.45
N LEU A 125 9.58 6.47 -16.34
CA LEU A 125 10.85 6.88 -15.75
C LEU A 125 11.88 7.20 -16.84
N ARG A 126 12.36 8.44 -16.87
CA ARG A 126 13.51 8.80 -17.69
C ARG A 126 14.76 8.57 -16.85
N LEU A 127 15.44 7.47 -17.13
CA LEU A 127 16.81 7.28 -16.66
C LEU A 127 17.67 8.35 -17.34
N ILE A 128 18.12 9.34 -16.56
CA ILE A 128 19.14 10.32 -16.98
C ILE A 128 20.49 9.79 -16.55
#